data_AF-A0A1F3IN45-F1
#
_entry.id   AF-A0A1F3IN45-F1
#
_cell.length_a   1.000
_cell.length_b   1.000
_cell.length_c   1.000
_cell.angle_alpha   90.00
_cell.angle_beta   90.00
_cell.angle_gamma   90.00
#
_symmetry.space_group_name_H-M   'P 1'
#
loop_
_entity.id
_entity.type
_entity.pdbx_description
1 polymer ?
#
loop_
_entity_poly.entity_id
_entity_poly.type
_entity_poly.pdbx_seq_one_letter_code
_entity_poly.pdbx_strand_id
1 'polypeptide(L)'
;MKTKSIRNIFVLALILTTAFGCSKFEDGPKVSFRSVMKRIYGTYRIEYISKNGEDLTNYWKSYYDLSFKIYSPYYERPDDSPSLEVSGFIECNDSLISYATGYQTFIQIDKDVYIPMKNHMIDTSWYPGRHFYPLLMTPEEGSVNFKITRLTDNEMWLFLDDDRDVYEIKFKE
;
A
#
# COMPACT_ATOMS: atom_id res chain seq x y z
N MET A 1 -0.29 -25.15 -48.27
CA MET A 1 -0.90 -24.57 -47.04
C MET A 1 0.18 -24.30 -45.98
N LYS A 2 0.78 -23.11 -45.92
CA LYS A 2 1.73 -22.73 -44.83
C LYS A 2 1.65 -21.26 -44.39
N THR A 3 0.83 -20.43 -45.04
CA THR A 3 0.69 -18.98 -44.74
C THR A 3 -0.19 -18.68 -43.54
N LYS A 4 -1.12 -19.57 -43.15
CA LYS A 4 -1.98 -19.39 -41.97
C LYS A 4 -1.22 -19.48 -40.65
N SER A 5 -0.17 -20.30 -40.57
CA SER A 5 0.63 -20.50 -39.35
C SER A 5 1.51 -19.27 -39.04
N ILE A 6 2.09 -18.67 -40.08
CA ILE A 6 2.95 -17.48 -39.94
C ILE A 6 2.13 -16.26 -39.49
N ARG A 7 0.89 -16.09 -39.97
CA ARG A 7 0.01 -14.98 -39.56
C ARG A 7 -0.33 -15.00 -38.07
N ASN A 8 -0.49 -16.18 -37.48
CA ASN A 8 -0.77 -16.32 -36.04
C ASN A 8 0.45 -15.98 -35.17
N ILE A 9 1.66 -16.27 -35.64
CA ILE A 9 2.91 -15.93 -34.92
C ILE A 9 3.12 -14.41 -34.88
N PHE A 10 2.84 -13.70 -35.98
CA PHE A 10 2.96 -12.24 -36.01
C PHE A 10 1.94 -11.54 -35.11
N VAL A 11 0.70 -12.05 -35.03
CA VAL A 11 -0.32 -11.51 -34.11
C VAL A 11 0.09 -11.74 -32.65
N LEU A 12 0.62 -12.92 -32.33
CA LEU A 12 1.11 -13.22 -30.98
C LEU A 12 2.31 -12.35 -30.60
N ALA A 13 3.25 -12.14 -31.52
CA ALA A 13 4.40 -11.27 -31.32
C ALA A 13 3.98 -9.80 -31.11
N LEU A 14 2.98 -9.31 -31.87
CA LEU A 14 2.44 -7.96 -31.71
C LEU A 14 1.77 -7.78 -30.34
N ILE A 15 0.95 -8.75 -29.90
CA ILE A 15 0.32 -8.76 -28.57
C ILE A 15 1.38 -8.77 -27.45
N LEU A 16 2.44 -9.56 -27.61
CA LEU A 16 3.54 -9.61 -26.66
C LEU A 16 4.28 -8.25 -26.62
N THR A 17 4.56 -7.61 -27.75
CA THR A 17 5.25 -6.32 -27.76
C THR A 17 4.43 -5.18 -27.13
N THR A 18 3.11 -5.19 -27.27
CA THR A 18 2.24 -4.20 -26.60
C THR A 18 2.08 -4.48 -25.11
N ALA A 19 2.24 -5.73 -24.67
CA ALA A 19 2.18 -6.13 -23.27
C ALA A 19 3.43 -5.71 -22.46
N PHE A 20 4.57 -5.45 -23.11
CA PHE A 20 5.82 -5.09 -22.43
C PHE A 20 6.14 -3.59 -22.42
N GLY A 21 5.33 -2.75 -23.08
CA GLY A 21 5.67 -1.36 -23.39
C GLY A 21 5.28 -0.28 -22.36
N CYS A 22 4.47 -0.59 -21.35
CA CYS A 22 4.07 0.42 -20.36
C CYS A 22 3.62 -0.26 -19.06
N SER A 23 4.50 -0.37 -18.06
CA SER A 23 4.08 -0.79 -16.72
C SER A 23 3.47 0.41 -15.98
N LYS A 24 2.26 0.24 -15.45
CA LYS A 24 1.59 1.30 -14.66
C LYS A 24 2.33 1.62 -13.35
N PHE A 25 3.11 0.66 -12.85
CA PHE A 25 3.88 0.77 -11.62
C PHE A 25 5.36 0.59 -11.97
N GLU A 26 6.23 1.41 -11.36
CA GLU A 26 7.67 1.42 -11.62
C GLU A 26 8.29 0.04 -11.36
N ASP A 27 7.93 -0.57 -10.23
CA ASP A 27 8.43 -1.89 -9.83
C ASP A 27 7.40 -3.02 -9.99
N GLY A 28 6.24 -2.76 -10.60
CA GLY A 28 5.14 -3.73 -10.68
C GLY A 28 5.18 -4.71 -11.87
N PRO A 29 4.25 -5.67 -11.92
CA PRO A 29 4.11 -6.56 -13.06
C PRO A 29 3.72 -5.75 -14.30
N LYS A 30 4.34 -6.07 -15.44
CA LYS A 30 4.12 -5.36 -16.71
C LYS A 30 2.70 -5.50 -17.24
N VAL A 31 2.02 -6.62 -16.93
CA VAL A 31 0.60 -6.85 -17.22
C VAL A 31 -0.08 -7.49 -16.01
N SER A 32 -1.29 -7.04 -15.70
CA SER A 32 -2.19 -7.71 -14.77
C SER A 32 -3.60 -7.73 -15.34
N PHE A 33 -4.29 -8.86 -15.18
CA PHE A 33 -5.69 -9.03 -15.60
C PHE A 33 -6.69 -8.59 -14.50
N ARG A 34 -6.21 -8.27 -13.30
CA ARG A 34 -7.02 -7.71 -12.21
C ARG A 34 -6.98 -6.19 -12.27
N SER A 35 -8.13 -5.55 -11.98
CA SER A 35 -8.16 -4.09 -11.82
C SER A 35 -7.24 -3.65 -10.67
N VAL A 36 -6.78 -2.39 -10.73
CA VAL A 36 -5.93 -1.80 -9.68
C VAL A 36 -6.62 -1.91 -8.32
N MET A 37 -7.87 -1.49 -8.21
CA MET A 37 -8.64 -1.57 -6.96
C MET A 37 -8.72 -2.99 -6.39
N LYS A 38 -9.01 -3.99 -7.23
CA LYS A 38 -9.07 -5.38 -6.77
C LYS A 38 -7.74 -5.93 -6.29
N ARG A 39 -6.61 -5.34 -6.70
CA ARG A 39 -5.26 -5.73 -6.22
C ARG A 39 -4.84 -4.98 -4.95
N ILE A 40 -5.42 -3.81 -4.69
CA ILE A 40 -5.20 -3.06 -3.45
C ILE A 40 -6.00 -3.67 -2.30
N TYR A 41 -7.11 -4.36 -2.58
CA TYR A 41 -7.87 -5.05 -1.54
C TYR A 41 -7.11 -6.24 -1.00
N GLY A 42 -7.01 -6.31 0.33
CA GLY A 42 -6.23 -7.30 1.05
C GLY A 42 -6.03 -6.90 2.51
N THR A 43 -5.37 -7.76 3.27
CA THR A 43 -4.92 -7.47 4.63
C THR A 43 -3.41 -7.53 4.67
N TYR A 44 -2.76 -6.40 4.86
CA TYR A 44 -1.32 -6.28 4.72
C TYR A 44 -0.60 -6.15 6.05
N ARG A 45 0.63 -6.63 6.07
CA ARG A 45 1.62 -6.40 7.13
C ARG A 45 2.87 -5.76 6.56
N ILE A 46 3.62 -5.07 7.41
CA ILE A 46 4.87 -4.41 7.00
C ILE A 46 5.98 -5.45 6.90
N GLU A 47 6.46 -5.68 5.69
CA GLU A 47 7.65 -6.49 5.45
C GLU A 47 8.92 -5.65 5.62
N TYR A 48 8.90 -4.40 5.16
CA TYR A 48 10.00 -3.44 5.21
C TYR A 48 9.50 -2.00 5.39
N ILE A 49 10.24 -1.19 6.13
CA ILE A 49 10.03 0.26 6.24
C ILE A 49 11.38 0.98 6.34
N SER A 50 11.53 2.07 5.59
CA SER A 50 12.66 3.00 5.73
C SER A 50 12.23 4.44 5.85
N LYS A 51 13.12 5.24 6.45
CA LYS A 51 13.02 6.69 6.55
C LYS A 51 14.37 7.30 6.14
N ASN A 52 14.38 8.18 5.14
CA ASN A 52 15.60 8.80 4.59
C ASN A 52 16.69 7.77 4.23
N GLY A 53 16.28 6.59 3.76
CA GLY A 53 17.17 5.47 3.43
C GLY A 53 17.64 4.62 4.62
N GLU A 54 17.34 5.00 5.86
CA GLU A 54 17.60 4.18 7.05
C GLU A 54 16.52 3.10 7.20
N ASP A 55 16.93 1.84 7.33
CA ASP A 55 16.02 0.71 7.54
C ASP A 55 15.52 0.68 8.99
N LEU A 56 14.22 0.88 9.18
CA LEU A 56 13.54 0.89 10.47
C LEU A 56 12.73 -0.40 10.72
N THR A 57 12.89 -1.42 9.88
CA THR A 57 12.06 -2.63 9.90
C THR A 57 12.13 -3.38 11.22
N ASN A 58 13.33 -3.52 11.79
CA ASN A 58 13.51 -4.20 13.08
C ASN A 58 12.89 -3.39 14.21
N TYR A 59 13.10 -2.08 14.22
CA TYR A 59 12.47 -1.18 15.19
C TYR A 59 10.95 -1.30 15.12
N TRP A 60 10.37 -1.30 13.91
CA TRP A 60 8.94 -1.48 13.72
C TRP A 60 8.46 -2.83 14.29
N LYS A 61 9.09 -3.93 13.90
CA LYS A 61 8.67 -5.28 14.33
C LYS A 61 8.86 -5.53 15.82
N SER A 62 9.77 -4.81 16.49
CA SER A 62 9.95 -4.89 17.94
C SER A 62 8.79 -4.27 18.73
N TYR A 63 7.99 -3.40 18.10
CA TYR A 63 7.06 -2.55 18.83
C TYR A 63 5.63 -2.58 18.30
N TYR A 64 5.43 -3.03 17.06
CA TYR A 64 4.17 -2.98 16.36
C TYR A 64 3.87 -4.32 15.69
N ASP A 65 2.67 -4.82 15.95
CA ASP A 65 2.06 -5.94 15.25
C ASP A 65 0.72 -5.47 14.67
N LEU A 66 0.79 -4.65 13.63
CA LEU A 66 -0.38 -4.04 12.98
C LEU A 66 -0.67 -4.66 11.62
N SER A 67 -1.95 -4.84 11.35
CA SER A 67 -2.50 -5.26 10.06
C SER A 67 -3.27 -4.10 9.42
N PHE A 68 -3.08 -3.89 8.12
CA PHE A 68 -3.69 -2.83 7.33
C PHE A 68 -4.63 -3.47 6.32
N LYS A 69 -5.93 -3.40 6.59
CA LYS A 69 -6.96 -4.03 5.77
C LYS A 69 -7.65 -2.99 4.90
N ILE A 70 -7.53 -3.14 3.58
CA ILE A 70 -8.23 -2.31 2.61
C ILE A 70 -9.33 -3.15 1.97
N TYR A 71 -10.55 -2.66 1.99
CA TYR A 71 -11.71 -3.41 1.50
C TYR A 71 -12.80 -2.48 0.94
N SER A 72 -13.68 -3.04 0.11
CA SER A 72 -14.93 -2.37 -0.25
C SER A 72 -15.94 -2.54 0.90
N PRO A 73 -16.40 -1.47 1.56
CA PRO A 73 -17.44 -1.60 2.58
C PRO A 73 -18.78 -2.06 1.97
N TYR A 74 -18.96 -1.88 0.67
CA TYR A 74 -20.15 -2.28 -0.07
C TYR A 74 -19.77 -3.38 -1.07
N TYR A 75 -20.14 -4.63 -0.79
CA TYR A 75 -19.83 -5.79 -1.64
C TYR A 75 -20.33 -5.66 -3.09
N GLU A 76 -21.33 -4.82 -3.34
CA GLU A 76 -22.03 -4.71 -4.63
C GLU A 76 -21.90 -3.34 -5.30
N ARG A 77 -21.28 -2.35 -4.64
CA ARG A 77 -21.09 -1.03 -5.24
C ARG A 77 -19.64 -0.86 -5.69
N PRO A 78 -19.41 -0.52 -6.96
CA PRO A 78 -18.11 -0.09 -7.44
C PRO A 78 -17.94 1.40 -7.11
N ASP A 79 -18.17 1.81 -5.87
CA ASP A 79 -17.78 3.15 -5.47
C ASP A 79 -16.26 3.17 -5.20
N ASP A 80 -15.61 4.23 -5.68
CA ASP A 80 -14.17 4.46 -5.52
C ASP A 80 -13.81 4.86 -4.07
N SER A 81 -14.62 4.45 -3.10
CA SER A 81 -14.57 4.84 -1.68
C SER A 81 -14.27 3.64 -0.78
N PRO A 82 -13.10 2.99 -0.92
CA PRO A 82 -12.73 1.87 -0.06
C PRO A 82 -12.63 2.30 1.41
N SER A 83 -12.69 1.32 2.30
CA SER A 83 -12.36 1.52 3.71
C SER A 83 -10.94 1.05 3.99
N LEU A 84 -10.21 1.79 4.82
CA LEU A 84 -8.99 1.30 5.47
C LEU A 84 -9.31 1.03 6.94
N GLU A 85 -9.00 -0.18 7.40
CA GLU A 85 -9.01 -0.58 8.80
C GLU A 85 -7.58 -0.92 9.21
N VAL A 86 -7.13 -0.41 10.34
CA VAL A 86 -5.83 -0.75 10.92
C VAL A 86 -6.04 -1.26 12.32
N SER A 87 -5.56 -2.46 12.60
CA SER A 87 -5.74 -3.09 13.91
C SER A 87 -4.60 -4.03 14.27
N GLY A 88 -4.49 -4.35 15.55
CA GLY A 88 -3.46 -5.25 16.07
C GLY A 88 -2.95 -4.77 17.42
N PHE A 89 -1.64 -4.88 17.64
CA PHE A 89 -1.05 -4.55 18.93
C PHE A 89 0.14 -3.60 18.81
N ILE A 90 0.29 -2.76 19.84
CA ILE A 90 1.43 -1.87 20.05
C ILE A 90 1.99 -2.20 21.43
N GLU A 91 3.24 -2.63 21.50
CA GLU A 91 3.94 -2.81 22.77
C GLU A 91 4.25 -1.44 23.36
N CYS A 92 4.15 -1.20 24.66
CA CYS A 92 4.43 0.09 25.28
C CYS A 92 4.70 -0.05 26.77
N ASN A 93 5.84 0.44 27.26
CA ASN A 93 6.24 0.33 28.68
C ASN A 93 5.99 -1.09 29.25
N ASP A 94 6.52 -2.10 28.56
CA ASP A 94 6.36 -3.53 28.89
C ASP A 94 4.91 -4.06 28.88
N SER A 95 3.97 -3.30 28.31
CA SER A 95 2.56 -3.69 28.16
C SER A 95 2.18 -3.84 26.69
N LEU A 96 1.30 -4.79 26.36
CA LEU A 96 0.77 -4.93 25.00
C LEU A 96 -0.62 -4.28 24.91
N ILE A 97 -0.76 -3.27 24.06
CA ILE A 97 -1.99 -2.49 23.92
C ILE A 97 -2.65 -2.83 22.58
N SER A 98 -3.94 -3.16 22.61
CA SER A 98 -4.73 -3.36 21.40
C SER A 98 -5.03 -2.01 20.73
N TYR A 99 -4.82 -1.95 19.41
CA TYR A 99 -5.11 -0.80 18.58
C TYR A 99 -6.12 -1.19 17.50
N ALA A 100 -7.10 -0.31 17.25
CA ALA A 100 -8.04 -0.45 16.15
C ALA A 100 -8.52 0.94 15.70
N THR A 101 -8.47 1.18 14.39
CA THR A 101 -9.02 2.37 13.74
C THR A 101 -9.61 1.97 12.38
N GLY A 102 -10.56 2.76 11.89
CA GLY A 102 -11.14 2.56 10.58
C GLY A 102 -11.75 3.83 10.03
N TYR A 103 -11.60 4.06 8.73
CA TYR A 103 -12.18 5.20 8.04
C TYR A 103 -12.42 4.91 6.56
N GLN A 104 -13.37 5.65 5.97
CA GLN A 104 -13.57 5.68 4.52
C GLN A 104 -12.48 6.51 3.87
N THR A 105 -11.85 5.97 2.84
CA THR A 105 -10.76 6.60 2.09
C THR A 105 -11.10 6.66 0.60
N PHE A 106 -10.44 7.54 -0.14
CA PHE A 106 -10.64 7.70 -1.59
C PHE A 106 -9.30 7.47 -2.28
N ILE A 107 -9.20 6.42 -3.09
CA ILE A 107 -7.96 6.11 -3.81
C ILE A 107 -7.96 6.90 -5.11
N GLN A 108 -6.99 7.80 -5.27
CA GLN A 108 -6.82 8.56 -6.50
C GLN A 108 -6.10 7.68 -7.53
N ILE A 109 -6.73 7.49 -8.69
CA ILE A 109 -6.18 6.71 -9.81
C ILE A 109 -6.11 7.61 -11.04
N ASP A 110 -4.90 8.04 -11.39
CA ASP A 110 -4.59 8.69 -12.67
C ASP A 110 -3.42 7.93 -13.33
N LYS A 111 -2.37 8.64 -13.77
CA LYS A 111 -1.08 8.06 -14.16
C LYS A 111 -0.46 7.29 -12.99
N ASP A 112 -0.46 7.91 -11.82
CA ASP A 112 -0.06 7.30 -10.55
C ASP A 112 -1.29 6.86 -9.73
N VAL A 113 -1.05 6.06 -8.68
CA VAL A 113 -2.07 5.62 -7.74
C VAL A 113 -1.68 6.04 -6.34
N TYR A 114 -2.59 6.70 -5.62
CA TYR A 114 -2.35 7.19 -4.26
C TYR A 114 -3.31 6.59 -3.25
N ILE A 115 -2.79 6.20 -2.09
CA ILE A 115 -3.57 5.72 -0.94
C ILE A 115 -3.45 6.74 0.20
N PRO A 116 -4.57 7.34 0.64
CA PRO A 116 -4.57 8.19 1.83
C PRO A 116 -4.46 7.32 3.09
N MET A 117 -3.48 7.62 3.95
CA MET A 117 -3.38 7.09 5.30
C MET A 117 -3.77 8.17 6.33
N LYS A 118 -4.60 7.76 7.30
CA LYS A 118 -5.16 8.61 8.36
C LYS A 118 -5.40 7.81 9.64
N ASN A 119 -4.38 7.08 10.09
CA ASN A 119 -4.49 6.22 11.26
C ASN A 119 -4.13 7.02 12.52
N HIS A 120 -5.12 7.70 13.10
CA HIS A 120 -4.85 8.51 14.28
C HIS A 120 -4.66 7.67 15.54
N MET A 121 -3.62 8.00 16.31
CA MET A 121 -3.49 7.62 17.71
C MET A 121 -4.05 8.76 18.57
N ILE A 122 -4.98 8.42 19.47
CA ILE A 122 -5.69 9.41 20.29
C ILE A 122 -4.79 9.95 21.43
N ASP A 123 -3.84 9.15 21.90
CA ASP A 123 -2.95 9.54 23.01
C ASP A 123 -1.50 9.14 22.72
N THR A 124 -0.66 10.12 22.38
CA THR A 124 0.78 9.92 22.17
C THR A 124 1.60 9.97 23.46
N SER A 125 1.01 10.48 24.56
CA SER A 125 1.70 10.55 25.86
C SER A 125 1.99 9.16 26.42
N TRP A 126 1.24 8.16 25.96
CA TRP A 126 1.48 6.77 26.33
C TRP A 126 2.74 6.23 25.66
N TYR A 127 3.14 6.78 24.51
CA TYR A 127 4.21 6.24 23.67
C TYR A 127 5.32 7.27 23.35
N PRO A 128 5.91 7.93 24.36
CA PRO A 128 6.90 8.97 24.14
C PRO A 128 8.16 8.41 23.45
N GLY A 129 8.63 9.10 22.41
CA GLY A 129 9.91 8.79 21.76
C GLY A 129 9.87 7.71 20.68
N ARG A 130 8.70 7.29 20.19
CA ARG A 130 8.65 6.42 18.99
C ARG A 130 8.30 7.14 17.71
N HIS A 131 8.81 6.60 16.62
CA HIS A 131 8.56 7.08 15.26
C HIS A 131 7.28 6.43 14.73
N PHE A 132 6.17 7.16 14.82
CA PHE A 132 4.84 6.70 14.38
C PHE A 132 4.51 7.15 12.95
N TYR A 133 4.86 8.40 12.65
CA TYR A 133 4.62 9.03 11.35
C TYR A 133 5.47 8.35 10.27
N PRO A 134 4.91 8.08 9.07
CA PRO A 134 3.58 8.47 8.58
C PRO A 134 2.44 7.43 8.77
N LEU A 135 2.73 6.25 9.33
CA LEU A 135 1.77 5.13 9.37
C LEU A 135 0.76 5.23 10.51
N LEU A 136 1.18 5.83 11.61
CA LEU A 136 0.38 6.19 12.78
C LEU A 136 0.60 7.68 13.03
N MET A 137 -0.48 8.43 13.13
CA MET A 137 -0.42 9.90 13.14
C MET A 137 -1.11 10.45 14.37
N THR A 138 -0.76 11.66 14.79
CA THR A 138 -1.57 12.39 15.76
C THR A 138 -2.78 13.04 15.07
N PRO A 139 -3.85 13.43 15.80
CA PRO A 139 -4.98 14.14 15.21
C PRO A 139 -4.60 15.44 14.48
N GLU A 140 -3.48 16.07 14.86
CA GLU A 140 -2.99 17.32 14.30
C GLU A 140 -2.22 17.15 12.99
N GLU A 141 -1.64 15.97 12.72
CA GLU A 141 -0.75 15.72 11.57
C GLU A 141 -1.47 15.54 10.22
N GLY A 142 -2.82 15.57 10.20
CA GLY A 142 -3.60 15.50 8.97
C GLY A 142 -3.65 14.10 8.35
N SER A 143 -3.78 14.03 7.02
CA SER A 143 -3.72 12.76 6.25
C SER A 143 -2.58 12.86 5.25
N VAL A 144 -1.87 11.75 5.06
CA VAL A 144 -0.77 11.60 4.09
C VAL A 144 -1.22 10.78 2.90
N ASN A 145 -0.72 11.08 1.71
CA ASN A 145 -1.02 10.33 0.49
C ASN A 145 0.22 9.57 0.04
N PHE A 146 0.18 8.25 0.12
CA PHE A 146 1.26 7.41 -0.36
C PHE A 146 1.08 7.10 -1.83
N LYS A 147 2.14 7.31 -2.64
CA LYS A 147 2.20 6.80 -4.01
C LYS A 147 2.46 5.29 -3.97
N ILE A 148 1.67 4.51 -4.70
CA ILE A 148 1.96 3.10 -4.93
C ILE A 148 3.02 2.97 -6.02
N THR A 149 4.20 2.45 -5.68
CA THR A 149 5.31 2.21 -6.61
C THR A 149 5.35 0.78 -7.14
N ARG A 150 4.78 -0.17 -6.38
CA ARG A 150 4.59 -1.58 -6.79
C ARG A 150 3.23 -2.09 -6.36
N LEU A 151 2.59 -2.87 -7.23
CA LEU A 151 1.34 -3.57 -6.90
C LEU A 151 1.23 -4.93 -7.60
N THR A 152 1.37 -6.00 -6.83
CA THR A 152 1.14 -7.39 -7.27
C THR A 152 -0.17 -7.92 -6.68
N ASP A 153 -0.35 -9.25 -6.63
CA ASP A 153 -1.49 -9.87 -5.97
C ASP A 153 -1.33 -9.95 -4.44
N ASN A 154 -0.11 -9.86 -3.92
CA ASN A 154 0.22 -10.06 -2.50
C ASN A 154 1.26 -9.07 -1.96
N GLU A 155 1.73 -8.13 -2.78
CA GLU A 155 2.70 -7.10 -2.40
C GLU A 155 2.21 -5.73 -2.84
N MET A 156 2.40 -4.74 -1.98
CA MET A 156 2.15 -3.35 -2.28
C MET A 156 3.28 -2.49 -1.72
N TRP A 157 3.94 -1.70 -2.56
CA TRP A 157 5.00 -0.80 -2.11
C TRP A 157 4.49 0.62 -2.17
N LEU A 158 4.74 1.35 -1.08
CA LEU A 158 4.28 2.70 -0.84
C LEU A 158 5.49 3.62 -0.72
N PHE A 159 5.37 4.80 -1.32
CA PHE A 159 6.37 5.85 -1.28
C PHE A 159 5.70 7.15 -0.80
N LEU A 160 6.36 7.86 0.10
CA LEU A 160 5.98 9.21 0.54
C LEU A 160 7.22 10.08 0.61
N ASP A 161 7.10 11.29 0.08
CA ASP A 161 8.07 12.37 0.23
C ASP A 161 7.28 13.58 0.75
N ASP A 162 7.53 14.00 2.00
CA ASP A 162 6.79 15.07 2.69
C ASP A 162 7.60 16.38 2.82
N ASP A 163 8.57 16.59 1.92
CA ASP A 163 9.58 17.67 1.92
C ASP A 163 10.63 17.59 3.04
N ARG A 164 10.34 16.88 4.15
CA ARG A 164 11.25 16.73 5.29
C ARG A 164 11.89 15.36 5.32
N ASP A 165 11.09 14.35 5.04
CA ASP A 165 11.43 12.96 5.16
C ASP A 165 10.90 12.15 3.97
N VAL A 166 11.69 11.18 3.54
CA VAL A 166 11.33 10.22 2.48
C VAL A 166 11.09 8.87 3.11
N TYR A 167 9.96 8.25 2.79
CA TYR A 167 9.55 6.95 3.31
C TYR A 167 9.33 5.95 2.18
N GLU A 168 9.88 4.75 2.36
CA GLU A 168 9.55 3.59 1.55
C GLU A 168 8.99 2.49 2.45
N ILE A 169 7.84 1.94 2.08
CA ILE A 169 7.14 0.94 2.88
C ILE A 169 6.73 -0.20 1.97
N LYS A 170 7.08 -1.43 2.33
CA LYS A 170 6.72 -2.62 1.58
C LYS A 170 5.74 -3.44 2.40
N PHE A 171 4.53 -3.53 1.89
CA PHE A 171 3.46 -4.35 2.42
C PHE A 171 3.43 -5.72 1.74
N LYS A 172 3.06 -6.72 2.54
CA LYS A 172 2.82 -8.09 2.12
C LYS A 172 1.55 -8.63 2.77
N GLU A 173 0.73 -9.31 1.98
CA GLU A 173 -0.48 -10.01 2.43
C GLU A 173 -0.16 -11.36 3.08
#